data_AF-A0A4P6Q4G3-F1
#
_entry.id   AF-A0A4P6Q4G3-F1
#
_cell.length_a   1.000
_cell.length_b   1.000
_cell.length_c   1.000
_cell.angle_alpha   90.00
_cell.angle_beta   90.00
_cell.angle_gamma   90.00
#
_symmetry.space_group_name_H-M   'P 1'
#
loop_
_entity.id
_entity.type
_entity.pdbx_description
1 polymer ?
#
loop_
_entity_poly.entity_id
_entity_poly.type
_entity_poly.pdbx_seq_one_letter_code
_entity_poly.pdbx_strand_id
1 'polypeptide(L)'
;MAERRARDEQVSATREQIISAAERLFAERGVVTVSNRQISQAAGQGNNTAVSYHFGGKAELVRAIVRRHAEPIEQARVRRLADLSGSAEVRDWVGCLVRPITEHLAELGVPSWYARFGAQVHTDPGLRDIMAAEFLTTASLREVLEGLNRCVPGMPLAVHVERSEMAGQLIIHHCAERERRLARGATTARSSWHETATGLVDAITGMWSAPVTSPDGGAPAGHGVLASRRPPGEPRSGPEMSMPTRPPRAPGTAARDHTADQPLSTGRTAPLMLLAASEARKTIAEASSAGSATRPMLPA
;
A
#
# COMPACT_ATOMS: atom_id res chain seq x y z
N MET A 1 -43.94 12.22 -3.26
CA MET A 1 -42.56 12.76 -3.25
C MET A 1 -41.91 12.67 -1.89
N ALA A 2 -42.35 13.42 -0.87
CA ALA A 2 -41.70 13.48 0.45
C ALA A 2 -41.42 12.10 1.10
N GLU A 3 -42.40 11.19 1.10
CA GLU A 3 -42.25 9.84 1.67
C GLU A 3 -41.15 9.00 0.99
N ARG A 4 -40.97 9.16 -0.33
CA ARG A 4 -39.90 8.49 -1.08
C ARG A 4 -38.55 9.02 -0.61
N ARG A 5 -38.41 10.36 -0.57
CA ARG A 5 -37.19 11.03 -0.09
C ARG A 5 -36.82 10.60 1.34
N ALA A 6 -37.78 10.59 2.27
CA ALA A 6 -37.55 10.14 3.65
C ALA A 6 -37.13 8.67 3.73
N ARG A 7 -37.67 7.80 2.85
CA ARG A 7 -37.23 6.40 2.74
C ARG A 7 -35.82 6.28 2.16
N ASP A 8 -35.49 7.06 1.12
CA ASP A 8 -34.17 7.09 0.50
C ASP A 8 -33.11 7.58 1.51
N GLU A 9 -33.43 8.62 2.28
CA GLU A 9 -32.60 9.17 3.37
C GLU A 9 -32.39 8.13 4.50
N GLN A 10 -33.44 7.43 4.93
CA GLN A 10 -33.35 6.36 5.92
C GLN A 10 -32.50 5.16 5.43
N VAL A 11 -32.64 4.77 4.16
CA VAL A 11 -31.81 3.71 3.54
C VAL A 11 -30.33 4.13 3.52
N SER A 12 -30.03 5.39 3.22
CA SER A 12 -28.68 5.94 3.26
C SER A 12 -28.10 5.93 4.68
N ALA A 13 -28.87 6.38 5.67
CA ALA A 13 -28.46 6.38 7.08
C ALA A 13 -28.14 4.95 7.59
N THR A 14 -28.99 3.97 7.28
CA THR A 14 -28.75 2.55 7.60
C THR A 14 -27.48 2.01 6.92
N ARG A 15 -27.23 2.40 5.67
CA ARG A 15 -26.01 2.00 4.92
C ARG A 15 -24.74 2.53 5.59
N GLU A 16 -24.70 3.80 5.99
CA GLU A 16 -23.54 4.40 6.64
C GLU A 16 -23.30 3.88 8.07
N GLN A 17 -24.37 3.51 8.80
CA GLN A 17 -24.27 2.80 10.07
C GLN A 17 -23.59 1.43 9.89
N ILE A 18 -23.97 0.66 8.86
CA ILE A 18 -23.36 -0.64 8.55
C ILE A 18 -21.88 -0.50 8.16
N ILE A 19 -21.54 0.46 7.29
CA ILE A 19 -20.15 0.76 6.90
C ILE A 19 -19.29 1.09 8.11
N SER A 20 -19.75 2.02 8.95
CA SER A 20 -18.97 2.51 10.10
C SER A 20 -18.82 1.43 11.19
N ALA A 21 -19.83 0.59 11.39
CA ALA A 21 -19.74 -0.57 12.29
C ALA A 21 -18.80 -1.66 11.73
N ALA A 22 -18.80 -1.88 10.42
CA ALA A 22 -17.96 -2.87 9.75
C ALA A 22 -16.48 -2.47 9.73
N GLU A 23 -16.16 -1.24 9.30
CA GLU A 23 -14.81 -0.64 9.35
C GLU A 23 -14.19 -0.83 10.73
N ARG A 24 -14.93 -0.44 11.78
CA ARG A 24 -14.53 -0.60 13.18
C ARG A 24 -14.26 -2.06 13.56
N LEU A 25 -15.22 -2.96 13.31
CA LEU A 25 -15.08 -4.37 13.71
C LEU A 25 -13.92 -5.05 12.98
N PHE A 26 -13.75 -4.78 11.69
CA PHE A 26 -12.62 -5.29 10.89
C PHE A 26 -11.28 -4.76 11.39
N ALA A 27 -11.18 -3.47 11.75
CA ALA A 27 -9.99 -2.85 12.32
C ALA A 27 -9.65 -3.29 13.77
N GLU A 28 -10.63 -3.81 14.50
CA GLU A 28 -10.48 -4.28 15.88
C GLU A 28 -10.22 -5.80 15.97
N ARG A 29 -10.78 -6.59 15.04
CA ARG A 29 -10.86 -8.07 15.14
C ARG A 29 -10.32 -8.81 13.91
N GLY A 30 -9.94 -8.07 12.87
CA GLY A 30 -9.54 -8.58 11.57
C GLY A 30 -10.74 -8.87 10.66
N VAL A 31 -10.53 -8.79 9.33
CA VAL A 31 -11.65 -8.95 8.38
C VAL A 31 -12.22 -10.36 8.43
N VAL A 32 -11.37 -11.39 8.40
CA VAL A 32 -11.78 -12.81 8.32
C VAL A 32 -12.76 -13.19 9.45
N THR A 33 -12.45 -12.83 10.69
CA THR A 33 -13.19 -13.28 11.90
C THR A 33 -14.60 -12.70 12.04
N VAL A 34 -14.87 -11.55 11.42
CA VAL A 34 -16.12 -10.80 11.61
C VAL A 34 -17.21 -11.27 10.66
N SER A 35 -18.37 -11.61 11.21
CA SER A 35 -19.57 -12.06 10.49
C SER A 35 -20.57 -10.93 10.23
N ASN A 36 -21.38 -11.08 9.17
CA ASN A 36 -22.47 -10.15 8.84
C ASN A 36 -23.44 -9.94 10.04
N ARG A 37 -23.69 -10.98 10.84
CA ARG A 37 -24.51 -10.89 12.08
C ARG A 37 -23.91 -9.93 13.10
N GLN A 38 -22.61 -10.02 13.37
CA GLN A 38 -21.92 -9.10 14.30
C GLN A 38 -21.94 -7.66 13.78
N ILE A 39 -21.85 -7.47 12.46
CA ILE A 39 -21.95 -6.15 11.81
C ILE A 39 -23.37 -5.58 11.95
N SER A 40 -24.43 -6.34 11.59
CA SER A 40 -25.82 -5.92 11.81
C SER A 40 -26.05 -5.50 13.27
N GLN A 41 -25.65 -6.35 14.23
CA GLN A 41 -25.82 -6.08 15.65
C GLN A 41 -25.06 -4.82 16.11
N ALA A 42 -23.82 -4.62 15.64
CA ALA A 42 -23.02 -3.44 15.97
C ALA A 42 -23.50 -2.15 15.26
N ALA A 43 -24.23 -2.28 14.15
CA ALA A 43 -24.89 -1.20 13.43
C ALA A 43 -26.32 -0.90 13.93
N GLY A 44 -26.74 -1.47 15.07
CA GLY A 44 -28.07 -1.31 15.65
C GLY A 44 -29.21 -1.98 14.86
N GLN A 45 -28.88 -2.81 13.87
CA GLN A 45 -29.86 -3.43 12.98
C GLN A 45 -30.43 -4.70 13.62
N GLY A 46 -31.72 -4.69 13.96
CA GLY A 46 -32.44 -5.86 14.50
C GLY A 46 -32.55 -7.05 13.52
N ASN A 47 -32.11 -6.90 12.27
CA ASN A 47 -32.14 -7.94 11.25
C ASN A 47 -30.71 -8.30 10.74
N ASN A 48 -30.38 -9.60 10.81
CA ASN A 48 -29.12 -10.15 10.34
C ASN A 48 -28.95 -10.10 8.81
N THR A 49 -30.03 -9.92 8.02
CA THR A 49 -29.93 -9.83 6.56
C THR A 49 -29.57 -8.43 6.06
N ALA A 50 -29.55 -7.40 6.92
CA ALA A 50 -29.32 -6.00 6.51
C ALA A 50 -28.01 -5.82 5.72
N VAL A 51 -26.91 -6.45 6.15
CA VAL A 51 -25.63 -6.44 5.41
C VAL A 51 -25.77 -7.04 4.01
N SER A 52 -26.41 -8.20 3.90
CA SER A 52 -26.62 -8.88 2.61
C SER A 52 -27.61 -8.13 1.71
N TYR A 53 -28.56 -7.39 2.29
CA TYR A 53 -29.51 -6.56 1.54
C TYR A 53 -28.88 -5.28 0.98
N HIS A 54 -28.09 -4.55 1.77
CA HIS A 54 -27.47 -3.30 1.35
C HIS A 54 -26.19 -3.45 0.52
N PHE A 55 -25.50 -4.61 0.63
CA PHE A 55 -24.20 -4.83 -0.02
C PHE A 55 -24.10 -6.13 -0.81
N GLY A 56 -25.04 -7.09 -0.69
CA GLY A 56 -24.92 -8.41 -1.34
C GLY A 56 -23.88 -9.34 -0.72
N GLY A 57 -22.78 -8.82 -0.16
CA GLY A 57 -21.74 -9.63 0.48
C GLY A 57 -20.63 -8.85 1.17
N LYS A 58 -19.72 -9.60 1.80
CA LYS A 58 -18.58 -9.07 2.57
C LYS A 58 -17.54 -8.36 1.71
N ALA A 59 -17.32 -8.83 0.48
CA ALA A 59 -16.44 -8.20 -0.51
C ALA A 59 -16.93 -6.80 -0.93
N GLU A 60 -18.22 -6.66 -1.23
CA GLU A 60 -18.84 -5.37 -1.56
C GLU A 60 -18.88 -4.41 -0.38
N LEU A 61 -19.06 -4.91 0.85
CA LEU A 61 -18.96 -4.09 2.06
C LEU A 61 -17.52 -3.58 2.27
N VAL A 62 -16.51 -4.43 2.05
CA VAL A 62 -15.09 -4.01 2.02
C VAL A 62 -14.87 -2.94 0.94
N ARG A 63 -15.37 -3.14 -0.28
CA ARG A 63 -15.30 -2.15 -1.37
C ARG A 63 -15.96 -0.82 -0.99
N ALA A 64 -17.13 -0.86 -0.33
CA ALA A 64 -17.84 0.33 0.09
C ALA A 64 -17.08 1.14 1.16
N ILE A 65 -16.43 0.47 2.11
CA ILE A 65 -15.54 1.13 3.09
C ILE A 65 -14.31 1.71 2.38
N VAL A 66 -13.65 0.94 1.52
CA VAL A 66 -12.48 1.40 0.75
C VAL A 66 -12.82 2.65 -0.07
N ARG A 67 -13.93 2.63 -0.83
CA ARG A 67 -14.36 3.75 -1.68
C ARG A 67 -14.63 5.05 -0.91
N ARG A 68 -15.28 4.94 0.26
CA ARG A 68 -15.57 6.07 1.17
C ARG A 68 -14.33 6.89 1.52
N HIS A 69 -13.17 6.24 1.60
CA HIS A 69 -11.90 6.87 1.92
C HIS A 69 -11.01 7.10 0.69
N ALA A 70 -11.17 6.31 -0.37
CA ALA A 70 -10.47 6.51 -1.63
C ALA A 70 -10.81 7.85 -2.29
N GLU A 71 -12.08 8.27 -2.27
CA GLU A 71 -12.51 9.52 -2.90
C GLU A 71 -11.85 10.79 -2.27
N PRO A 72 -11.89 11.04 -0.94
CA PRO A 72 -11.17 12.17 -0.35
C PRO A 72 -9.65 12.13 -0.57
N ILE A 73 -9.04 10.94 -0.49
CA ILE A 73 -7.59 10.74 -0.73
C ILE A 73 -7.24 11.05 -2.20
N GLU A 74 -8.07 10.65 -3.15
CA GLU A 74 -7.87 10.94 -4.57
C GLU A 74 -8.04 12.44 -4.85
N GLN A 75 -9.06 13.09 -4.30
CA GLN A 75 -9.23 14.55 -4.39
C GLN A 75 -8.01 15.31 -3.82
N ALA A 76 -7.45 14.85 -2.69
CA ALA A 76 -6.23 15.41 -2.12
C ALA A 76 -5.00 15.18 -3.01
N ARG A 77 -4.89 14.03 -3.71
CA ARG A 77 -3.81 13.78 -4.67
C ARG A 77 -3.91 14.67 -5.91
N VAL A 78 -5.11 14.83 -6.47
CA VAL A 78 -5.36 15.69 -7.64
C VAL A 78 -4.97 17.14 -7.35
N ARG A 79 -5.34 17.68 -6.18
CA ARG A 79 -4.89 19.02 -5.75
C ARG A 79 -3.36 19.12 -5.73
N ARG A 80 -2.70 18.16 -5.09
CA ARG A 80 -1.23 18.13 -4.94
C ARG A 80 -0.45 17.96 -6.25
N LEU A 81 -1.03 17.30 -7.25
CA LEU A 81 -0.42 17.20 -8.59
C LEU A 81 -0.46 18.53 -9.35
N ALA A 82 -1.57 19.27 -9.25
CA ALA A 82 -1.69 20.59 -9.89
C ALA A 82 -0.60 21.55 -9.40
N ASP A 83 -0.27 21.50 -8.11
CA ASP A 83 0.83 22.26 -7.49
C ASP A 83 2.24 21.80 -7.94
N LEU A 84 2.39 20.58 -8.46
CA LEU A 84 3.70 19.90 -8.66
C LEU A 84 4.31 20.08 -10.07
N SER A 85 3.56 20.70 -10.99
CA SER A 85 3.78 20.68 -12.45
C SER A 85 5.26 20.61 -12.91
N GLY A 86 5.71 19.39 -13.23
CA GLY A 86 7.01 19.13 -13.85
C GLY A 86 8.21 18.91 -12.91
N SER A 87 8.01 18.74 -11.59
CA SER A 87 9.14 18.48 -10.66
C SER A 87 10.02 17.30 -11.09
N ALA A 88 11.34 17.48 -10.97
CA ALA A 88 12.36 16.46 -11.21
C ALA A 88 12.69 15.64 -9.95
N GLU A 89 12.19 16.02 -8.77
CA GLU A 89 12.60 15.45 -7.49
C GLU A 89 11.76 14.22 -7.10
N VAL A 90 12.42 13.08 -6.86
CA VAL A 90 11.78 11.85 -6.35
C VAL A 90 10.92 12.14 -5.11
N ARG A 91 11.40 13.03 -4.23
CA ARG A 91 10.75 13.42 -2.98
C ARG A 91 9.34 13.98 -3.16
N ASP A 92 9.13 14.73 -4.23
CA ASP A 92 7.87 15.43 -4.49
C ASP A 92 6.78 14.47 -4.96
N TRP A 93 7.14 13.57 -5.89
CA TRP A 93 6.26 12.51 -6.37
C TRP A 93 5.95 11.47 -5.26
N VAL A 94 6.94 11.12 -4.42
CA VAL A 94 6.70 10.35 -3.18
C VAL A 94 5.74 11.11 -2.24
N GLY A 95 5.85 12.43 -2.17
CA GLY A 95 4.89 13.30 -1.48
C GLY A 95 3.44 13.11 -1.92
N CYS A 96 3.19 12.93 -3.23
CA CYS A 96 1.85 12.69 -3.78
C CYS A 96 1.33 11.24 -3.58
N LEU A 97 2.20 10.29 -3.23
CA LEU A 97 1.77 8.98 -2.73
C LEU A 97 1.36 9.07 -1.25
N VAL A 98 2.22 9.64 -0.41
CA VAL A 98 2.11 9.59 1.06
C VAL A 98 1.10 10.60 1.62
N ARG A 99 1.24 11.88 1.25
CA ARG A 99 0.57 12.99 1.95
C ARG A 99 -0.96 12.90 1.92
N PRO A 100 -1.62 12.63 0.77
CA PRO A 100 -3.08 12.49 0.71
C PRO A 100 -3.67 11.50 1.73
N ILE A 101 -2.98 10.37 1.96
CA ILE A 101 -3.42 9.33 2.89
C ILE A 101 -3.31 9.83 4.34
N THR A 102 -2.19 10.48 4.68
CA THR A 102 -1.97 11.04 6.03
C THR A 102 -2.81 12.27 6.33
N GLU A 103 -3.21 13.03 5.32
CA GLU A 103 -4.10 14.20 5.47
C GLU A 103 -5.53 13.74 5.78
N HIS A 104 -6.06 12.80 5.00
CA HIS A 104 -7.33 12.13 5.29
C HIS A 104 -7.36 11.46 6.68
N LEU A 105 -6.27 10.79 7.08
CA LEU A 105 -6.14 10.22 8.43
C LEU A 105 -6.04 11.26 9.55
N ALA A 106 -5.71 12.52 9.24
CA ALA A 106 -5.80 13.63 10.18
C ALA A 106 -7.25 14.17 10.26
N GLU A 107 -7.93 14.29 9.13
CA GLU A 107 -9.33 14.74 9.02
C GLU A 107 -10.30 13.77 9.72
N LEU A 108 -10.04 12.46 9.69
CA LEU A 108 -10.79 11.45 10.46
C LEU A 108 -10.59 11.56 11.99
N GLY A 109 -9.59 12.29 12.47
CA GLY A 109 -9.33 12.49 13.89
C GLY A 109 -8.95 11.22 14.67
N VAL A 110 -9.23 11.23 15.98
CA VAL A 110 -8.94 10.12 16.91
C VAL A 110 -10.16 9.93 17.85
N PRO A 111 -10.68 8.71 18.03
CA PRO A 111 -10.27 7.46 17.38
C PRO A 111 -10.75 7.36 15.93
N SER A 112 -9.91 6.74 15.10
CA SER A 112 -10.20 6.32 13.72
C SER A 112 -9.85 4.84 13.54
N TRP A 113 -10.43 4.18 12.54
CA TRP A 113 -10.25 2.74 12.29
C TRP A 113 -9.73 2.40 10.88
N TYR A 114 -9.77 3.36 9.95
CA TYR A 114 -9.48 3.13 8.54
C TYR A 114 -8.07 2.59 8.27
N ALA A 115 -7.03 3.08 8.94
CA ALA A 115 -5.67 2.60 8.69
C ALA A 115 -5.48 1.15 9.15
N ARG A 116 -6.02 0.77 10.32
CA ARG A 116 -6.01 -0.63 10.79
C ARG A 116 -6.88 -1.53 9.93
N PHE A 117 -8.05 -1.07 9.47
CA PHE A 117 -8.86 -1.77 8.48
C PHE A 117 -8.07 -2.02 7.19
N GLY A 118 -7.38 -0.99 6.69
CA GLY A 118 -6.60 -1.08 5.47
C GLY A 118 -5.46 -2.10 5.56
N ALA A 119 -4.74 -2.13 6.68
CA ALA A 119 -3.71 -3.13 6.94
C ALA A 119 -4.25 -4.57 7.04
N GLN A 120 -5.49 -4.77 7.50
CA GLN A 120 -6.14 -6.09 7.53
C GLN A 120 -6.59 -6.54 6.13
N VAL A 121 -7.11 -5.63 5.32
CA VAL A 121 -7.49 -5.89 3.92
C VAL A 121 -6.26 -6.19 3.06
N HIS A 122 -5.14 -5.47 3.26
CA HIS A 122 -3.91 -5.67 2.50
C HIS A 122 -3.27 -7.06 2.69
N THR A 123 -3.48 -7.69 3.86
CA THR A 123 -2.98 -9.03 4.17
C THR A 123 -3.86 -10.19 3.68
N ASP A 124 -5.07 -9.91 3.19
CA ASP A 124 -5.97 -10.93 2.61
C ASP A 124 -5.86 -10.91 1.07
N PRO A 125 -5.40 -11.99 0.41
CA PRO A 125 -5.21 -11.99 -1.04
C PRO A 125 -6.47 -11.65 -1.85
N GLY A 126 -7.66 -12.09 -1.41
CA GLY A 126 -8.91 -11.85 -2.13
C GLY A 126 -9.49 -10.45 -1.92
N LEU A 127 -9.05 -9.75 -0.86
CA LEU A 127 -9.48 -8.38 -0.56
C LEU A 127 -8.43 -7.33 -0.97
N ARG A 128 -7.15 -7.70 -1.08
CA ARG A 128 -6.07 -6.85 -1.61
C ARG A 128 -6.41 -6.35 -3.02
N ASP A 129 -6.98 -7.20 -3.86
CA ASP A 129 -7.41 -6.83 -5.22
C ASP A 129 -8.56 -5.80 -5.22
N ILE A 130 -9.47 -5.86 -4.24
CA ILE A 130 -10.56 -4.88 -4.07
C ILE A 130 -9.97 -3.51 -3.70
N MET A 131 -9.02 -3.49 -2.77
CA MET A 131 -8.31 -2.27 -2.41
C MET A 131 -7.51 -1.70 -3.60
N ALA A 132 -6.85 -2.57 -4.37
CA ALA A 132 -6.10 -2.16 -5.55
C ALA A 132 -7.00 -1.57 -6.64
N ALA A 133 -8.19 -2.13 -6.88
CA ALA A 133 -9.13 -1.63 -7.88
C ALA A 133 -9.63 -0.20 -7.60
N GLU A 134 -9.84 0.15 -6.33
CA GLU A 134 -10.34 1.48 -5.93
C GLU A 134 -9.21 2.53 -5.78
N PHE A 135 -7.96 2.12 -5.51
CA PHE A 135 -6.83 3.04 -5.29
C PHE A 135 -5.83 3.15 -6.44
N LEU A 136 -5.63 2.09 -7.23
CA LEU A 136 -4.52 2.00 -8.20
C LEU A 136 -4.93 2.24 -9.65
N THR A 137 -6.21 2.47 -9.91
CA THR A 137 -6.77 2.68 -11.25
C THR A 137 -6.88 4.15 -11.66
N THR A 138 -6.61 5.08 -10.73
CA THR A 138 -6.87 6.51 -10.95
C THR A 138 -5.84 7.19 -11.86
N ALA A 139 -6.29 8.21 -12.59
CA ALA A 139 -5.42 8.97 -13.49
C ALA A 139 -4.33 9.74 -12.74
N SER A 140 -4.61 10.24 -11.53
CA SER A 140 -3.61 10.94 -10.72
C SER A 140 -2.50 9.99 -10.26
N LEU A 141 -2.82 8.75 -9.85
CA LEU A 141 -1.77 7.80 -9.45
C LEU A 141 -0.90 7.41 -10.66
N ARG A 142 -1.51 7.20 -11.82
CA ARG A 142 -0.79 6.95 -13.08
C ARG A 142 0.25 8.04 -13.34
N GLU A 143 -0.15 9.31 -13.24
CA GLU A 143 0.74 10.46 -13.40
C GLU A 143 1.86 10.49 -12.35
N VAL A 144 1.56 10.21 -11.07
CA VAL A 144 2.59 10.13 -10.01
C VAL A 144 3.62 9.03 -10.27
N LEU A 145 3.17 7.86 -10.72
CA LEU A 145 4.06 6.73 -11.02
C LEU A 145 4.91 7.00 -12.27
N GLU A 146 4.34 7.65 -13.29
CA GLU A 146 5.09 8.13 -14.45
C GLU A 146 6.12 9.22 -14.06
N GLY A 147 5.77 10.10 -13.12
CA GLY A 147 6.69 11.06 -12.50
C GLY A 147 7.88 10.39 -11.82
N LEU A 148 7.62 9.47 -10.88
CA LEU A 148 8.67 8.68 -10.22
C LEU A 148 9.56 7.94 -11.22
N ASN A 149 8.99 7.40 -12.30
CA ASN A 149 9.76 6.69 -13.32
C ASN A 149 10.65 7.63 -14.16
N ARG A 150 10.27 8.90 -14.35
CA ARG A 150 11.13 9.91 -15.00
C ARG A 150 12.32 10.32 -14.11
N CYS A 151 12.15 10.31 -12.79
CA CYS A 151 13.20 10.71 -11.83
C CYS A 151 14.32 9.69 -11.62
N VAL A 152 14.14 8.42 -11.99
CA VAL A 152 15.16 7.34 -11.85
C VAL A 152 15.42 6.60 -13.18
N PRO A 153 15.90 7.29 -14.23
CA PRO A 153 16.13 6.69 -15.54
C PRO A 153 17.14 5.54 -15.47
N GLY A 154 16.80 4.40 -16.08
CA GLY A 154 17.66 3.22 -16.15
C GLY A 154 17.50 2.19 -15.02
N MET A 155 16.62 2.43 -14.04
CA MET A 155 16.29 1.41 -13.04
C MET A 155 15.58 0.19 -13.69
N PRO A 156 15.96 -1.06 -13.39
CA PRO A 156 15.28 -2.23 -13.95
C PRO A 156 13.82 -2.35 -13.51
N LEU A 157 12.94 -2.81 -14.40
CA LEU A 157 11.49 -2.90 -14.15
C LEU A 157 11.12 -3.76 -12.93
N ALA A 158 11.89 -4.81 -12.65
CA ALA A 158 11.72 -5.63 -11.45
C ALA A 158 11.98 -4.84 -10.15
N VAL A 159 12.94 -3.91 -10.16
CA VAL A 159 13.29 -3.08 -9.00
C VAL A 159 12.26 -1.95 -8.81
N HIS A 160 11.72 -1.39 -9.90
CA HIS A 160 10.55 -0.48 -9.83
C HIS A 160 9.35 -1.18 -9.17
N VAL A 161 9.07 -2.43 -9.56
CA VAL A 161 8.02 -3.27 -8.95
C VAL A 161 8.29 -3.47 -7.46
N GLU A 162 9.47 -3.97 -7.10
CA GLU A 162 9.86 -4.29 -5.73
C GLU A 162 9.74 -3.07 -4.82
N ARG A 163 10.29 -1.91 -5.24
CA ARG A 163 10.22 -0.65 -4.48
C ARG A 163 8.80 -0.09 -4.41
N SER A 164 7.96 -0.32 -5.42
CA SER A 164 6.53 0.03 -5.38
C SER A 164 5.76 -0.78 -4.32
N GLU A 165 6.03 -2.09 -4.24
CA GLU A 165 5.38 -2.96 -3.24
C GLU A 165 5.88 -2.66 -1.82
N MET A 166 7.18 -2.47 -1.63
CA MET A 166 7.78 -2.06 -0.34
C MET A 166 7.22 -0.69 0.11
N ALA A 167 7.11 0.30 -0.79
CA ALA A 167 6.51 1.59 -0.46
C ALA A 167 5.03 1.47 -0.05
N GLY A 168 4.25 0.68 -0.78
CA GLY A 168 2.84 0.41 -0.45
C GLY A 168 2.67 -0.24 0.93
N GLN A 169 3.47 -1.27 1.23
CA GLN A 169 3.50 -1.92 2.55
C GLN A 169 3.87 -0.93 3.66
N LEU A 170 4.93 -0.13 3.45
CA LEU A 170 5.41 0.83 4.44
C LEU A 170 4.37 1.91 4.74
N ILE A 171 3.71 2.47 3.73
CA ILE A 171 2.62 3.45 3.92
C ILE A 171 1.48 2.84 4.74
N ILE A 172 0.96 1.68 4.33
CA ILE A 172 -0.22 1.06 4.95
C ILE A 172 0.07 0.66 6.39
N HIS A 173 1.14 -0.10 6.63
CA HIS A 173 1.40 -0.66 7.96
C HIS A 173 1.95 0.37 8.95
N HIS A 174 2.68 1.40 8.52
CA HIS A 174 3.10 2.49 9.41
C HIS A 174 1.92 3.34 9.88
N CYS A 175 1.00 3.68 8.97
CA CYS A 175 -0.23 4.39 9.32
C CYS A 175 -1.10 3.57 10.29
N ALA A 176 -1.24 2.26 10.06
CA ALA A 176 -2.00 1.37 10.93
C ALA A 176 -1.41 1.25 12.35
N GLU A 177 -0.08 1.23 12.49
CA GLU A 177 0.59 1.22 13.80
C GLU A 177 0.51 2.58 14.50
N ARG A 178 0.57 3.70 13.77
CA ARG A 178 0.29 5.04 14.34
C ARG A 178 -1.14 5.13 14.87
N GLU A 179 -2.13 4.77 14.06
CA GLU A 179 -3.55 4.78 14.46
C GLU A 179 -3.78 3.89 15.69
N ARG A 180 -3.17 2.69 15.72
CA ARG A 180 -3.22 1.78 16.89
C ARG A 180 -2.65 2.40 18.17
N ARG A 181 -1.60 3.23 18.09
CA ARG A 181 -1.04 3.93 19.25
C ARG A 181 -1.94 5.08 19.71
N LEU A 182 -2.41 5.90 18.77
CA LEU A 182 -3.34 7.00 19.06
C LEU A 182 -4.63 6.48 19.72
N ALA A 183 -5.21 5.39 19.21
CA ALA A 183 -6.39 4.73 19.78
C ALA A 183 -6.16 4.10 21.18
N ARG A 184 -4.92 4.06 21.67
CA ARG A 184 -4.53 3.61 23.01
C ARG A 184 -4.04 4.75 23.91
N GLY A 185 -4.09 6.01 23.45
CA GLY A 185 -3.50 7.16 24.13
C GLY A 185 -1.97 7.10 24.25
N ALA A 186 -1.31 6.25 23.47
CA ALA A 186 0.13 6.02 23.55
C ALA A 186 0.92 7.06 22.75
N THR A 187 2.11 7.40 23.23
CA THR A 187 3.03 8.31 22.54
C THR A 187 3.46 7.75 21.17
N THR A 188 3.62 8.66 20.21
CA THR A 188 4.07 8.34 18.84
C THR A 188 5.36 9.11 18.54
N ALA A 189 6.20 8.59 17.64
CA ALA A 189 7.54 9.14 17.37
C ALA A 189 7.55 10.50 16.64
N ARG A 190 6.38 11.01 16.27
CA ARG A 190 6.12 12.27 15.57
C ARG A 190 4.82 12.86 16.13
N SER A 191 4.74 14.17 16.35
CA SER A 191 3.55 14.75 17.02
C SER A 191 2.28 14.53 16.21
N SER A 192 2.36 14.74 14.90
CA SER A 192 1.22 14.87 13.99
C SER A 192 1.25 13.87 12.84
N TRP A 193 0.12 13.73 12.15
CA TRP A 193 0.06 13.03 10.87
C TRP A 193 0.91 13.73 9.78
N HIS A 194 1.02 15.05 9.79
CA HIS A 194 1.89 15.79 8.86
C HIS A 194 3.37 15.44 9.06
N GLU A 195 3.86 15.41 10.30
CA GLU A 195 5.23 14.96 10.60
C GLU A 195 5.45 13.47 10.24
N THR A 196 4.41 12.65 10.43
CA THR A 196 4.44 11.23 10.03
C THR A 196 4.55 11.09 8.51
N ALA A 197 3.83 11.93 7.77
CA ALA A 197 3.94 12.03 6.32
C ALA A 197 5.37 12.41 5.88
N THR A 198 5.97 13.41 6.53
CA THR A 198 7.35 13.81 6.24
C THR A 198 8.33 12.67 6.50
N GLY A 199 8.24 11.96 7.64
CA GLY A 199 9.09 10.80 7.93
C GLY A 199 8.90 9.62 6.97
N LEU A 200 7.67 9.37 6.50
CA LEU A 200 7.38 8.39 5.45
C LEU A 200 7.95 8.81 4.09
N VAL A 201 7.83 10.09 3.73
CA VAL A 201 8.44 10.64 2.51
C VAL A 201 9.97 10.54 2.57
N ASP A 202 10.59 10.84 3.71
CA ASP A 202 12.04 10.69 3.92
C ASP A 202 12.49 9.23 3.65
N ALA A 203 11.83 8.27 4.31
CA ALA A 203 12.16 6.85 4.21
C ALA A 203 11.91 6.28 2.80
N ILE A 204 10.78 6.61 2.17
CA ILE A 204 10.42 6.11 0.84
C ILE A 204 11.29 6.76 -0.23
N THR A 205 11.64 8.05 -0.12
CA THR A 205 12.60 8.70 -1.02
C THR A 205 13.97 8.03 -0.93
N GLY A 206 14.48 7.78 0.29
CA GLY A 206 15.74 7.07 0.49
C GLY A 206 15.75 5.66 -0.09
N MET A 207 14.66 4.91 0.08
CA MET A 207 14.47 3.59 -0.52
C MET A 207 14.38 3.65 -2.07
N TRP A 208 13.73 4.68 -2.62
CA TRP A 208 13.55 4.83 -4.06
C TRP A 208 14.84 5.26 -4.78
N SER A 209 15.63 6.13 -4.14
CA SER A 209 16.92 6.63 -4.64
C SER A 209 18.11 5.74 -4.27
N ALA A 210 17.92 4.65 -3.50
CA ALA A 210 19.00 3.73 -3.14
C ALA A 210 19.66 3.10 -4.39
N PRO A 211 20.98 2.83 -4.40
CA PRO A 211 21.63 2.13 -5.50
C PRO A 211 20.95 0.80 -5.85
N VAL A 212 21.04 0.40 -7.11
CA VAL A 212 20.67 -0.95 -7.55
C VAL A 212 21.91 -1.81 -7.54
N THR A 213 21.93 -2.88 -6.74
CA THR A 213 22.99 -3.88 -6.75
C THR A 213 22.66 -4.94 -7.80
N SER A 214 23.55 -5.16 -8.77
CA SER A 214 23.38 -6.24 -9.75
C SER A 214 23.53 -7.61 -9.07
N PRO A 215 22.76 -8.64 -9.46
CA PRO A 215 22.82 -9.97 -8.85
C PRO A 215 24.19 -10.64 -9.00
N ASP A 216 24.97 -10.27 -10.00
CA ASP A 216 26.31 -10.81 -10.30
C ASP A 216 27.43 -10.29 -9.38
N GLY A 217 27.08 -9.62 -8.26
CA GLY A 217 28.05 -9.20 -7.23
C GLY A 217 28.96 -8.03 -7.62
N GLY A 218 28.78 -7.45 -8.80
CA GLY A 218 29.46 -6.21 -9.20
C GLY A 218 29.17 -5.08 -8.22
N ALA A 219 30.23 -4.37 -7.79
CA ALA A 219 30.11 -3.27 -6.85
C ALA A 219 29.11 -2.19 -7.34
N PRO A 220 28.35 -1.53 -6.43
CA PRO A 220 27.37 -0.54 -6.83
C PRO A 220 28.03 0.59 -7.63
N ALA A 221 27.33 1.09 -8.66
CA ALA A 221 27.76 2.20 -9.51
C ALA A 221 27.70 3.54 -8.75
N GLY A 222 28.53 3.67 -7.71
CA GLY A 222 28.59 4.82 -6.83
C GLY A 222 29.11 6.05 -7.55
N HIS A 223 28.31 7.11 -7.56
CA HIS A 223 28.81 8.44 -7.87
C HIS A 223 29.86 8.83 -6.83
N GLY A 224 31.09 9.10 -7.27
CA GLY A 224 32.26 9.09 -6.41
C GLY A 224 32.30 10.22 -5.38
N VAL A 225 32.26 9.87 -4.09
CA VAL A 225 32.47 10.79 -2.97
C VAL A 225 33.44 10.16 -1.96
N LEU A 226 34.57 10.86 -1.74
CA LEU A 226 35.49 10.71 -0.59
C LEU A 226 36.07 9.31 -0.29
N ALA A 227 37.02 8.86 -1.12
CA ALA A 227 38.01 7.86 -0.69
C ALA A 227 39.16 8.54 0.08
N SER A 228 39.21 8.40 1.41
CA SER A 228 40.25 9.02 2.25
C SER A 228 40.98 8.01 3.17
N ARG A 229 42.22 7.68 2.77
CA ARG A 229 43.34 7.11 3.57
C ARG A 229 43.17 5.74 4.25
N ARG A 230 43.96 4.76 3.79
CA ARG A 230 45.13 4.24 4.55
C ARG A 230 46.07 3.41 3.66
N PRO A 231 47.40 3.49 3.84
CA PRO A 231 48.35 2.50 3.31
C PRO A 231 48.48 1.28 4.26
N PRO A 232 48.93 0.11 3.75
CA PRO A 232 49.19 -1.08 4.57
C PRO A 232 50.66 -1.18 5.04
N GLY A 233 50.91 -1.90 6.14
CA GLY A 233 52.27 -2.35 6.50
C GLY A 233 52.55 -2.50 8.00
N GLU A 234 52.34 -3.68 8.57
CA GLU A 234 53.37 -4.54 9.20
C GLU A 234 52.73 -5.72 9.98
N PRO A 235 53.31 -6.94 9.95
CA PRO A 235 52.91 -8.07 10.79
C PRO A 235 53.84 -8.28 11.99
N ARG A 236 53.32 -8.73 13.14
CA ARG A 236 54.09 -9.36 14.24
C ARG A 236 53.32 -10.54 14.86
N SER A 237 54.06 -11.45 15.50
CA SER A 237 53.70 -12.88 15.55
C SER A 237 53.46 -13.45 16.96
N GLY A 238 52.35 -14.18 17.12
CA GLY A 238 52.16 -15.26 18.11
C GLY A 238 52.10 -14.89 19.60
N PRO A 239 52.00 -15.88 20.51
CA PRO A 239 51.83 -17.33 20.27
C PRO A 239 50.43 -17.88 20.67
N GLU A 240 50.26 -19.21 20.56
CA GLU A 240 49.04 -19.97 20.86
C GLU A 240 48.78 -20.20 22.36
N MET A 241 47.54 -20.56 22.74
CA MET A 241 47.31 -21.46 23.89
C MET A 241 45.95 -22.21 23.87
N SER A 242 46.04 -23.54 23.78
CA SER A 242 45.15 -24.60 24.29
C SER A 242 43.61 -24.50 24.26
N MET A 243 43.03 -25.35 23.39
CA MET A 243 41.79 -26.15 23.60
C MET A 243 41.84 -26.98 24.92
N PRO A 244 40.71 -27.47 25.53
CA PRO A 244 39.86 -28.51 24.88
C PRO A 244 38.38 -28.74 25.33
N THR A 245 37.77 -29.72 24.64
CA THR A 245 36.70 -30.68 25.05
C THR A 245 35.19 -30.36 25.02
N ARG A 246 34.49 -31.24 24.27
CA ARG A 246 33.06 -31.69 24.30
C ARG A 246 33.07 -33.19 24.75
N PRO A 247 31.97 -34.03 24.76
CA PRO A 247 30.58 -33.86 24.32
C PRO A 247 29.60 -33.82 25.52
N PRO A 248 28.68 -34.77 25.90
CA PRO A 248 28.14 -36.01 25.28
C PRO A 248 26.85 -35.75 24.44
N ARG A 249 25.77 -36.54 24.59
CA ARG A 249 24.64 -36.66 23.63
C ARG A 249 23.32 -37.27 24.18
N ALA A 250 22.18 -36.75 23.66
CA ALA A 250 20.97 -37.49 23.20
C ALA A 250 20.15 -38.30 24.27
N PRO A 251 19.03 -39.01 23.93
CA PRO A 251 18.30 -39.14 22.65
C PRO A 251 16.73 -39.02 22.72
N GLY A 252 16.05 -39.18 21.57
CA GLY A 252 14.61 -39.52 21.44
C GLY A 252 13.83 -38.60 20.46
N THR A 253 13.48 -38.99 19.22
CA THR A 253 12.39 -39.91 18.75
C THR A 253 10.95 -39.39 18.97
N ALA A 254 10.03 -39.40 17.99
CA ALA A 254 10.06 -39.94 16.62
C ALA A 254 9.15 -39.16 15.63
N ALA A 255 9.27 -39.47 14.34
CA ALA A 255 8.49 -38.87 13.25
C ALA A 255 7.04 -39.40 13.16
N ARG A 256 6.19 -38.64 12.45
CA ARG A 256 5.10 -39.18 11.63
C ARG A 256 4.94 -38.35 10.35
N ASP A 257 5.14 -38.99 9.21
CA ASP A 257 4.72 -38.46 7.91
C ASP A 257 3.19 -38.52 7.78
N HIS A 258 2.61 -37.55 7.08
CA HIS A 258 1.38 -37.73 6.32
C HIS A 258 1.43 -36.90 5.05
N THR A 259 1.66 -37.58 3.92
CA THR A 259 1.54 -37.02 2.58
C THR A 259 0.07 -36.72 2.27
N ALA A 260 -0.24 -35.47 1.94
CA ALA A 260 -1.50 -35.07 1.32
C ALA A 260 -1.18 -34.20 0.10
N ASP A 261 -1.24 -34.80 -1.09
CA ASP A 261 -0.95 -34.14 -2.36
C ASP A 261 -2.13 -33.27 -2.79
N GLN A 262 -1.88 -31.97 -2.98
CA GLN A 262 -2.73 -31.06 -3.74
C GLN A 262 -1.88 -30.06 -4.52
N PRO A 263 -2.27 -29.70 -5.75
CA PRO A 263 -1.39 -28.98 -6.66
C PRO A 263 -1.15 -27.53 -6.23
N LEU A 264 0.13 -27.12 -6.29
CA LEU A 264 0.53 -25.72 -6.20
C LEU A 264 -0.05 -24.94 -7.39
N SER A 265 -1.22 -24.32 -7.18
CA SER A 265 -1.75 -23.34 -8.11
C SER A 265 -0.77 -22.17 -8.19
N THR A 266 -0.04 -22.08 -9.31
CA THR A 266 0.93 -21.02 -9.58
C THR A 266 0.20 -19.72 -9.94
N GLY A 267 -0.45 -19.14 -8.93
CA GLY A 267 -1.13 -17.86 -9.02
C GLY A 267 -0.14 -16.77 -9.44
N ARG A 268 -0.12 -16.46 -10.75
CA ARG A 268 0.61 -15.33 -11.31
C ARG A 268 -0.07 -14.02 -10.88
N THR A 269 0.13 -13.64 -9.61
CA THR A 269 -0.07 -12.27 -9.16
C THR A 269 0.98 -11.38 -9.82
N ALA A 270 0.71 -10.97 -11.06
CA ALA A 270 1.40 -9.86 -11.66
C ALA A 270 1.20 -8.64 -10.72
N PRO A 271 2.26 -7.89 -10.38
CA PRO A 271 2.15 -6.80 -9.41
C PRO A 271 1.06 -5.83 -9.83
N LEU A 272 0.13 -5.49 -8.93
CA LEU A 272 -1.03 -4.67 -9.27
C LEU A 272 -0.63 -3.26 -9.74
N MET A 273 0.51 -2.74 -9.24
CA MET A 273 1.17 -1.53 -9.73
C MET A 273 1.66 -1.66 -11.19
N LEU A 274 2.14 -2.86 -11.57
CA LEU A 274 2.57 -3.16 -12.94
C LEU A 274 1.37 -3.37 -13.87
N LEU A 275 0.26 -3.95 -13.37
CA LEU A 275 -1.00 -4.01 -14.12
C LEU A 275 -1.55 -2.61 -14.39
N ALA A 276 -1.61 -1.74 -13.37
CA ALA A 276 -2.01 -0.33 -13.55
C ALA A 276 -1.11 0.41 -14.57
N ALA A 277 0.21 0.23 -14.49
CA ALA A 277 1.17 0.82 -15.44
C ALA A 277 1.13 0.18 -16.85
N SER A 278 0.67 -1.07 -16.98
CA SER A 278 0.52 -1.78 -18.26
C SER A 278 -0.77 -1.37 -18.98
N GLU A 279 -1.89 -1.32 -18.24
CA GLU A 279 -3.15 -0.74 -18.69
C GLU A 279 -2.96 0.73 -19.11
N ALA A 280 -2.15 1.49 -18.36
CA ALA A 280 -1.80 2.86 -18.73
C ALA A 280 -1.11 2.97 -20.10
N ARG A 281 -0.12 2.11 -20.36
CA ARG A 281 0.59 2.06 -21.64
C ARG A 281 -0.33 1.66 -22.80
N LYS A 282 -1.31 0.76 -22.58
CA LYS A 282 -2.34 0.47 -23.59
C LYS A 282 -3.21 1.69 -23.90
N THR A 283 -3.77 2.36 -22.89
CA THR A 283 -4.66 3.52 -23.13
C THR A 283 -3.96 4.61 -23.94
N ILE A 284 -2.67 4.85 -23.66
CA ILE A 284 -1.86 5.86 -24.36
C ILE A 284 -1.56 5.42 -25.81
N ALA A 285 -1.28 4.14 -26.05
CA ALA A 285 -1.08 3.62 -27.42
C ALA A 285 -2.38 3.69 -28.25
N GLU A 286 -3.53 3.36 -27.65
CA GLU A 286 -4.84 3.40 -28.29
C GLU A 286 -5.25 4.85 -28.62
N ALA A 287 -5.07 5.79 -27.69
CA ALA A 287 -5.27 7.23 -27.93
C ALA A 287 -4.33 7.79 -29.02
N SER A 288 -3.07 7.34 -29.06
CA SER A 288 -2.10 7.75 -30.08
C SER A 288 -2.48 7.23 -31.48
N SER A 289 -3.02 6.02 -31.57
CA SER A 289 -3.47 5.45 -32.85
C SER A 289 -4.73 6.15 -33.39
N ALA A 290 -5.67 6.50 -32.52
CA ALA A 290 -6.87 7.26 -32.89
C ALA A 290 -6.55 8.69 -33.40
N GLY A 291 -5.51 9.33 -32.87
CA GLY A 291 -5.13 10.70 -33.22
C GLY A 291 -4.58 10.90 -34.64
N SER A 292 -4.20 9.84 -35.36
CA SER A 292 -3.56 9.93 -36.69
C SER A 292 -4.56 10.00 -37.86
N ALA A 293 -5.87 9.86 -37.60
CA ALA A 293 -6.86 9.52 -38.62
C ALA A 293 -7.64 10.69 -39.25
N THR A 294 -7.37 11.96 -38.89
CA THR A 294 -8.07 13.12 -39.50
C THR A 294 -7.14 14.29 -39.78
N ARG A 295 -6.68 14.43 -41.03
CA ARG A 295 -5.99 15.64 -41.53
C ARG A 295 -6.71 16.14 -42.79
N PRO A 296 -7.53 17.21 -42.72
CA PRO A 296 -8.26 17.70 -43.88
C PRO A 296 -7.31 18.33 -44.91
N MET A 297 -7.59 18.08 -46.19
CA MET A 297 -6.96 18.81 -47.30
C MET A 297 -7.50 20.24 -47.34
N LEU A 298 -6.61 21.23 -47.50
CA LEU A 298 -7.02 22.53 -48.02
C LEU A 298 -7.21 22.42 -49.54
N PRO A 299 -8.24 23.05 -50.14
CA PRO A 299 -8.22 23.45 -51.54
C PRO A 299 -7.20 24.58 -51.77
N ALA A 300 -6.82 24.79 -53.03
CA ALA A 300 -6.01 25.92 -53.49
C ALA A 300 -6.87 27.11 -53.94
#